data_AF-A0A0G1KJY0-F1
#
_entry.id   AF-A0A0G1KJY0-F1
#
_cell.length_a   1.000
_cell.length_b   1.000
_cell.length_c   1.000
_cell.angle_alpha   90.00
_cell.angle_beta   90.00
_cell.angle_gamma   90.00
#
_symmetry.space_group_name_H-M   'P 1'
#
loop_
_entity.id
_entity.type
_entity.pdbx_description
1 polymer ?
#
loop_
_entity_poly.entity_id
_entity_poly.type
_entity_poly.pdbx_seq_one_letter_code
_entity_poly.pdbx_strand_id
1 'polypeptide(L)'
;MKFSFSSQTPTSIKADVLGVFLFEGKTSTEDESRAIGSALAKEVVAFKEQSRFTGKERTALLMHTHRKIPSFLSVFAGLGKKETEQNILAERVREVASQIAETSTTHHGEKIALIIPRELTKILGSRKIGSAIAEGIILGRYQFVKYKNQTEDEKKTAIKEVIIIGKNKELIAGVRRAEMICGGVTLARDLVNEPAEAMRPSDLVACAKSLSDECPEIALTVLGKKELKAQKFGGILAVSQGSAHEPYLIHLVYRPKEKKDGRKLAIVGKGITFDSGGLSIKPAQSMESMKTDMAGAATVLGLFSILPKLRVPREIHGIIATCENMVSASSIRPGDIITMRNGSTVEVLNTDAEGRIILGDAITYALQNKSDAIIDLATLTGACIVALGDAVAGLIGNNEELGNAIIASGRVAGEKIWQLPLEESYKEAMRHLNFERRRSDYGRDFFGAFCRQNSLGASGHRWPGLG
;
A
#
# COMPACT_ATOMS: atom_id res chain seq x y z
N MET A 1 8.74 -17.71 -5.40
CA MET A 1 7.47 -18.36 -5.76
C MET A 1 7.18 -18.16 -7.24
N LYS A 2 6.63 -19.16 -7.93
CA LYS A 2 6.25 -19.11 -9.35
C LYS A 2 4.77 -19.46 -9.52
N PHE A 3 4.03 -18.74 -10.35
CA PHE A 3 2.70 -19.15 -10.80
C PHE A 3 2.78 -19.98 -12.09
N SER A 4 2.07 -21.10 -12.14
CA SER A 4 1.90 -21.93 -13.34
C SER A 4 0.43 -22.31 -13.54
N PHE A 5 0.10 -22.81 -14.74
CA PHE A 5 -1.27 -23.09 -15.15
C PHE A 5 -1.35 -24.47 -15.77
N SER A 6 -2.33 -25.27 -15.34
CA SER A 6 -2.48 -26.65 -15.80
C SER A 6 -3.89 -26.93 -16.28
N SER A 7 -4.01 -27.78 -17.31
CA SER A 7 -5.28 -28.36 -17.76
C SER A 7 -5.51 -29.77 -17.21
N GLN A 8 -4.60 -30.27 -16.37
CA GLN A 8 -4.72 -31.57 -15.71
C GLN A 8 -5.88 -31.59 -14.72
N THR A 9 -6.40 -32.79 -14.45
CA THR A 9 -7.39 -32.99 -13.40
C THR A 9 -6.75 -32.81 -12.02
N PRO A 10 -7.53 -32.40 -11.00
CA PRO A 10 -7.01 -32.32 -9.64
C PRO A 10 -6.49 -33.65 -9.06
N THR A 11 -6.93 -34.79 -9.60
CA THR A 11 -6.43 -36.12 -9.25
C THR A 11 -5.07 -36.47 -9.87
N SER A 12 -4.61 -35.75 -10.89
CA SER A 12 -3.36 -36.05 -11.60
C SER A 12 -2.28 -34.97 -11.42
N ILE A 13 -2.66 -33.79 -10.91
CA ILE A 13 -1.73 -32.69 -10.68
C ILE A 13 -0.75 -33.01 -9.56
N LYS A 14 0.55 -32.89 -9.84
CA LYS A 14 1.62 -33.10 -8.86
C LYS A 14 1.83 -31.85 -8.02
N ALA A 15 1.02 -31.69 -6.98
CA ALA A 15 1.15 -30.68 -5.94
C ALA A 15 1.21 -31.34 -4.56
N ASP A 16 1.62 -30.60 -3.55
CA ASP A 16 1.64 -31.01 -2.14
C ASP A 16 0.27 -30.77 -1.49
N VAL A 17 -0.30 -29.60 -1.77
CA VAL A 17 -1.58 -29.14 -1.23
C VAL A 17 -2.57 -28.84 -2.35
N LEU A 18 -3.82 -29.28 -2.20
CA LEU A 18 -4.93 -28.93 -3.08
C LEU A 18 -5.85 -27.93 -2.38
N GLY A 19 -5.83 -26.66 -2.81
CA GLY A 19 -6.73 -25.62 -2.33
C GLY A 19 -8.02 -25.56 -3.14
N VAL A 20 -9.16 -25.50 -2.46
CA VAL A 20 -10.49 -25.50 -3.06
C VAL A 20 -11.33 -24.39 -2.44
N PHE A 21 -11.81 -23.47 -3.27
CA PHE A 21 -12.66 -22.37 -2.85
C PHE A 21 -14.13 -22.82 -2.83
N LEU A 22 -14.85 -22.63 -1.73
CA LEU A 22 -16.24 -23.10 -1.57
C LEU A 22 -17.19 -21.97 -1.17
N PHE A 23 -18.29 -21.79 -1.88
CA PHE A 23 -19.37 -20.90 -1.42
C PHE A 23 -20.18 -21.54 -0.30
N GLU A 24 -20.83 -20.71 0.51
CA GLU A 24 -21.74 -21.16 1.55
C GLU A 24 -22.99 -21.81 0.96
N GLY A 25 -23.32 -23.02 1.41
CA GLY A 25 -24.53 -23.72 0.99
C GLY A 25 -24.56 -25.19 1.38
N LYS A 26 -25.77 -25.77 1.43
CA LYS A 26 -25.98 -27.21 1.68
C LYS A 26 -25.70 -28.08 0.44
N THR A 27 -25.54 -27.47 -0.73
CA THR A 27 -25.59 -28.12 -2.04
C THR A 27 -24.38 -27.73 -2.89
N SER A 28 -23.33 -28.52 -2.81
CA SER A 28 -22.24 -28.53 -3.79
C SER A 28 -21.43 -29.82 -3.74
N THR A 29 -21.96 -30.86 -3.10
CA THR A 29 -21.30 -32.17 -3.01
C THR A 29 -20.99 -32.72 -4.40
N GLU A 30 -21.83 -32.50 -5.42
CA GLU A 30 -21.57 -32.98 -6.79
C GLU A 30 -20.49 -32.20 -7.55
N ASP A 31 -20.54 -30.86 -7.56
CA ASP A 31 -19.56 -30.06 -8.31
C ASP A 31 -18.20 -30.02 -7.61
N GLU A 32 -18.15 -30.06 -6.27
CA GLU A 32 -16.92 -30.18 -5.48
C GLU A 32 -16.32 -31.59 -5.56
N SER A 33 -17.15 -32.64 -5.55
CA SER A 33 -16.71 -34.02 -5.79
C SER A 33 -16.22 -34.24 -7.21
N ARG A 34 -16.88 -33.63 -8.22
CA ARG A 34 -16.36 -33.62 -9.60
C ARG A 34 -15.06 -32.84 -9.69
N ALA A 35 -14.93 -31.74 -8.94
CA ALA A 35 -13.73 -30.92 -8.95
C ALA A 35 -12.52 -31.69 -8.38
N ILE A 36 -12.64 -32.31 -7.21
CA ILE A 36 -11.51 -33.08 -6.63
C ILE A 36 -11.29 -34.40 -7.37
N GLY A 37 -12.32 -34.89 -8.06
CA GLY A 37 -12.33 -36.13 -8.83
C GLY A 37 -12.85 -37.32 -8.01
N SER A 38 -13.27 -38.37 -8.72
CA SER A 38 -13.98 -39.53 -8.15
C SER A 38 -13.22 -40.25 -7.03
N ALA A 39 -11.89 -40.13 -6.99
CA ALA A 39 -11.02 -40.81 -6.03
C ALA A 39 -11.20 -40.38 -4.56
N LEU A 40 -11.73 -39.19 -4.30
CA LEU A 40 -11.95 -38.67 -2.93
C LEU A 40 -13.39 -38.15 -2.69
N ALA A 41 -14.26 -38.27 -3.68
CA ALA A 41 -15.61 -37.72 -3.64
C ALA A 41 -16.40 -38.18 -2.40
N LYS A 42 -16.40 -39.47 -2.10
CA LYS A 42 -17.18 -40.04 -0.98
C LYS A 42 -16.64 -39.58 0.36
N GLU A 43 -15.32 -39.56 0.52
CA GLU A 43 -14.64 -39.14 1.74
C GLU A 43 -14.84 -37.66 2.02
N VAL A 44 -14.77 -36.81 0.99
CA VAL A 44 -15.00 -35.36 1.12
C VAL A 44 -16.42 -35.06 1.58
N VAL A 45 -17.42 -35.73 0.97
CA VAL A 45 -18.83 -35.56 1.36
C VAL A 45 -19.05 -35.98 2.81
N ALA A 46 -18.61 -37.19 3.18
CA ALA A 46 -18.76 -37.70 4.53
C ALA A 46 -18.05 -36.80 5.57
N PHE A 47 -16.83 -36.35 5.26
CA PHE A 47 -16.05 -35.52 6.16
C PHE A 47 -16.66 -34.13 6.36
N LYS A 48 -17.17 -33.50 5.29
CA LYS A 48 -17.87 -32.20 5.35
C LYS A 48 -19.14 -32.28 6.19
N GLU A 49 -19.91 -33.37 6.07
CA GLU A 49 -21.11 -33.61 6.89
C GLU A 49 -20.76 -33.78 8.36
N GLN A 50 -19.75 -34.60 8.68
CA GLN A 50 -19.28 -34.81 10.05
C GLN A 50 -18.72 -33.52 10.67
N SER A 51 -17.95 -32.75 9.91
CA SER A 51 -17.33 -31.50 10.37
C SER A 51 -18.31 -30.31 10.36
N ARG A 52 -19.53 -30.50 9.86
CA ARG A 52 -20.55 -29.46 9.67
C ARG A 52 -20.01 -28.23 8.92
N PHE A 53 -19.09 -28.45 7.98
CA PHE A 53 -18.48 -27.35 7.24
C PHE A 53 -19.41 -26.88 6.13
N THR A 54 -19.84 -25.62 6.20
CA THR A 54 -20.83 -25.07 5.28
C THR A 54 -20.24 -24.14 4.23
N GLY A 55 -18.93 -23.82 4.28
CA GLY A 55 -18.30 -22.83 3.38
C GLY A 55 -18.49 -21.37 3.83
N LYS A 56 -18.71 -21.13 5.13
CA LYS A 56 -18.78 -19.77 5.69
C LYS A 56 -17.47 -19.02 5.44
N GLU A 57 -17.57 -17.69 5.34
CA GLU A 57 -16.42 -16.81 5.14
C GLU A 57 -15.35 -17.05 6.22
N ARG A 58 -14.07 -17.05 5.81
CA ARG A 58 -12.89 -17.26 6.67
C ARG A 58 -12.83 -18.62 7.40
N THR A 59 -13.65 -19.59 7.00
CA THR A 59 -13.54 -20.97 7.52
C THR A 59 -12.70 -21.84 6.59
N ALA A 60 -11.90 -22.73 7.18
CA ALA A 60 -11.15 -23.73 6.43
C ALA A 60 -11.39 -25.13 7.02
N LEU A 61 -11.48 -26.12 6.14
CA LEU A 61 -11.51 -27.55 6.48
C LEU A 61 -10.31 -28.24 5.86
N LEU A 62 -9.57 -28.98 6.70
CA LEU A 62 -8.34 -29.65 6.34
C LEU A 62 -8.57 -31.16 6.27
N MET A 63 -8.21 -31.76 5.14
CA MET A 63 -8.40 -33.19 4.94
C MET A 63 -7.12 -33.81 4.39
N HIS A 64 -6.55 -34.77 5.11
CA HIS A 64 -5.48 -35.60 4.57
C HIS A 64 -6.02 -36.53 3.49
N THR A 65 -5.33 -36.58 2.35
CA THR A 65 -5.77 -37.37 1.20
C THR A 65 -5.31 -38.82 1.26
N HIS A 66 -4.42 -39.15 2.21
CA HIS A 66 -3.69 -40.41 2.29
C HIS A 66 -3.05 -40.83 0.95
N ARG A 67 -2.61 -39.84 0.15
CA ARG A 67 -2.01 -40.02 -1.18
C ARG A 67 -2.90 -40.76 -2.19
N LYS A 68 -4.23 -40.79 -1.98
CA LYS A 68 -5.20 -41.22 -3.01
C LYS A 68 -5.20 -40.30 -4.24
N ILE A 69 -4.73 -39.06 -4.06
CA ILE A 69 -4.31 -38.12 -5.11
C ILE A 69 -2.88 -37.67 -4.79
N PRO A 70 -2.15 -37.04 -5.74
CA PRO A 70 -0.76 -36.65 -5.49
C PRO A 70 -0.59 -35.70 -4.29
N SER A 71 -1.48 -34.72 -4.12
CA SER A 71 -1.49 -33.83 -2.94
C SER A 71 -1.72 -34.63 -1.67
N PHE A 72 -0.96 -34.38 -0.59
CA PHE A 72 -1.14 -35.04 0.70
C PHE A 72 -2.20 -34.37 1.59
N LEU A 73 -2.50 -33.09 1.31
CA LEU A 73 -3.47 -32.27 2.03
C LEU A 73 -4.41 -31.58 1.05
N SER A 74 -5.70 -31.59 1.37
CA SER A 74 -6.71 -30.74 0.73
C SER A 74 -7.19 -29.68 1.72
N VAL A 75 -7.19 -28.42 1.28
CA VAL A 75 -7.66 -27.26 2.05
C VAL A 75 -8.92 -26.73 1.38
N PHE A 76 -10.06 -26.91 2.04
CA PHE A 76 -11.34 -26.37 1.61
C PHE A 76 -11.58 -25.06 2.32
N ALA A 77 -11.63 -23.95 1.60
CA ALA A 77 -11.71 -22.64 2.21
C ALA A 77 -12.98 -21.90 1.75
N GLY A 78 -13.71 -21.36 2.73
CA GLY A 78 -15.04 -20.81 2.54
C GLY A 78 -15.04 -19.35 2.07
N LEU A 79 -15.68 -19.11 0.93
CA LEU A 79 -15.97 -17.80 0.34
C LEU A 79 -17.21 -17.13 0.96
N GLY A 80 -17.94 -17.81 1.85
CA GLY A 80 -19.19 -17.31 2.41
C GLY A 80 -20.34 -17.33 1.40
N LYS A 81 -21.41 -16.61 1.71
CA LYS A 81 -22.59 -16.51 0.83
C LYS A 81 -22.20 -15.96 -0.54
N LYS A 82 -22.95 -16.38 -1.55
CA LYS A 82 -22.84 -15.82 -2.91
C LYS A 82 -23.00 -14.31 -2.84
N GLU A 83 -22.04 -13.62 -3.43
CA GLU A 83 -21.97 -12.16 -3.50
C GLU A 83 -21.94 -11.75 -4.96
N THR A 84 -22.73 -10.75 -5.32
CA THR A 84 -22.80 -10.21 -6.68
C THR A 84 -21.95 -8.96 -6.86
N GLU A 85 -21.62 -8.27 -5.78
CA GLU A 85 -20.65 -7.17 -5.85
C GLU A 85 -19.23 -7.72 -6.07
N GLN A 86 -18.64 -7.37 -7.21
CA GLN A 86 -17.39 -7.95 -7.67
C GLN A 86 -16.16 -7.59 -6.83
N ASN A 87 -16.10 -6.39 -6.27
CA ASN A 87 -15.00 -5.93 -5.43
C ASN A 87 -15.02 -6.62 -4.05
N ILE A 88 -16.20 -6.79 -3.44
CA ILE A 88 -16.37 -7.56 -2.20
C ILE A 88 -15.96 -9.02 -2.44
N LEU A 89 -16.43 -9.61 -3.54
CA LEU A 89 -16.07 -10.99 -3.88
C LEU A 89 -14.57 -11.13 -4.20
N ALA A 90 -13.95 -10.15 -4.85
CA ALA A 90 -12.51 -10.14 -5.09
C ALA A 90 -11.71 -10.12 -3.78
N GLU A 91 -12.13 -9.31 -2.80
CA GLU A 91 -11.49 -9.27 -1.48
C GLU A 91 -11.58 -10.62 -0.77
N ARG A 92 -12.76 -11.26 -0.78
CA ARG A 92 -12.92 -12.61 -0.23
C ARG A 92 -12.01 -13.63 -0.89
N VAL A 93 -11.82 -13.54 -2.20
CA VAL A 93 -10.88 -14.41 -2.92
C VAL A 93 -9.43 -14.15 -2.48
N ARG A 94 -9.02 -12.89 -2.25
CA ARG A 94 -7.70 -12.57 -1.70
C ARG A 94 -7.50 -13.19 -0.32
N GLU A 95 -8.45 -12.96 0.60
CA GLU A 95 -8.40 -13.49 1.96
C GLU A 95 -8.32 -15.02 1.97
N VAL A 96 -9.17 -15.68 1.19
CA VAL A 96 -9.19 -17.15 1.09
C VAL A 96 -7.91 -17.69 0.46
N ALA A 97 -7.40 -17.05 -0.59
CA ALA A 97 -6.15 -17.46 -1.22
C ALA A 97 -4.96 -17.31 -0.25
N SER A 98 -4.93 -16.23 0.54
CA SER A 98 -3.97 -16.03 1.63
C SER A 98 -4.07 -17.14 2.68
N GLN A 99 -5.28 -17.46 3.14
CA GLN A 99 -5.54 -18.52 4.13
C GLN A 99 -5.06 -19.90 3.63
N ILE A 100 -5.31 -20.24 2.36
CA ILE A 100 -4.82 -21.49 1.74
C ILE A 100 -3.29 -21.51 1.75
N ALA A 101 -2.64 -20.41 1.37
CA ALA A 101 -1.18 -20.32 1.32
C ALA A 101 -0.54 -20.40 2.71
N GLU A 102 -1.12 -19.72 3.69
CA GLU A 102 -0.69 -19.79 5.09
C GLU A 102 -0.80 -21.22 5.62
N THR A 103 -1.96 -21.84 5.46
CA THR A 103 -2.19 -23.23 5.89
C THR A 103 -1.22 -24.19 5.20
N SER A 104 -0.99 -24.01 3.90
CA SER A 104 -0.04 -24.84 3.15
C SER A 104 1.37 -24.74 3.72
N THR A 105 1.79 -23.52 4.08
CA THR A 105 3.11 -23.29 4.70
C THR A 105 3.22 -23.96 6.06
N THR A 106 2.20 -23.84 6.92
CA THR A 106 2.14 -24.48 8.25
C THR A 106 2.25 -26.01 8.16
N HIS A 107 1.81 -26.60 7.06
CA HIS A 107 1.89 -28.04 6.80
C HIS A 107 3.03 -28.43 5.85
N HIS A 108 4.03 -27.57 5.65
CA HIS A 108 5.22 -27.83 4.82
C HIS A 108 4.93 -28.16 3.35
N GLY A 109 3.84 -27.61 2.80
CA GLY A 109 3.50 -27.70 1.39
C GLY A 109 4.23 -26.66 0.55
N GLU A 110 5.11 -27.09 -0.35
CA GLU A 110 5.88 -26.19 -1.22
C GLU A 110 5.17 -25.92 -2.56
N LYS A 111 4.33 -26.85 -3.00
CA LYS A 111 3.55 -26.76 -4.24
C LYS A 111 2.05 -26.79 -3.97
N ILE A 112 1.35 -25.74 -4.36
CA ILE A 112 -0.11 -25.63 -4.15
C ILE A 112 -0.81 -25.73 -5.50
N ALA A 113 -1.81 -26.59 -5.62
CA ALA A 113 -2.76 -26.59 -6.73
C ALA A 113 -4.06 -25.93 -6.31
N LEU A 114 -4.60 -25.01 -7.11
CA LEU A 114 -5.83 -24.28 -6.79
C LEU A 114 -6.95 -24.61 -7.77
N ILE A 115 -8.11 -25.00 -7.24
CA ILE A 115 -9.34 -25.23 -7.99
C ILE A 115 -10.22 -23.99 -7.89
N ILE A 116 -10.55 -23.39 -9.03
CA ILE A 116 -11.46 -22.25 -9.12
C ILE A 116 -12.88 -22.76 -9.45
N PRO A 117 -13.90 -22.46 -8.63
CA PRO A 117 -15.30 -22.76 -8.95
C PRO A 117 -15.74 -22.10 -10.26
N ARG A 118 -16.56 -22.82 -11.05
CA ARG A 118 -17.11 -22.28 -12.30
C ARG A 118 -17.98 -21.06 -12.04
N GLU A 119 -18.74 -21.09 -10.96
CA GLU A 119 -19.62 -20.02 -10.48
C GLU A 119 -18.82 -18.76 -10.18
N LEU A 120 -17.67 -18.89 -9.53
CA LEU A 120 -16.78 -17.76 -9.26
C LEU A 120 -16.31 -17.12 -10.56
N THR A 121 -15.95 -17.94 -11.56
CA THR A 121 -15.57 -17.48 -12.90
C THR A 121 -16.69 -16.74 -13.62
N LYS A 122 -17.95 -17.16 -13.44
CA LYS A 122 -19.12 -16.49 -14.03
C LYS A 122 -19.39 -15.11 -13.42
N ILE A 123 -19.18 -14.94 -12.12
CA ILE A 123 -19.49 -13.68 -11.41
C ILE A 123 -18.35 -12.67 -11.56
N LEU A 124 -17.11 -13.09 -11.28
CA LEU A 124 -15.97 -12.20 -11.13
C LEU A 124 -15.14 -12.08 -12.42
N GLY A 125 -15.20 -13.09 -13.29
CA GLY A 125 -14.38 -13.18 -14.50
C GLY A 125 -12.95 -13.65 -14.21
N SER A 126 -12.35 -14.37 -15.16
CA SER A 126 -11.04 -15.01 -14.99
C SER A 126 -9.91 -14.03 -14.64
N ARG A 127 -9.91 -12.81 -15.21
CA ARG A 127 -8.86 -11.82 -14.95
C ARG A 127 -8.83 -11.37 -13.50
N LYS A 128 -9.97 -10.94 -12.95
CA LYS A 128 -10.06 -10.48 -11.55
C LYS A 128 -9.76 -11.60 -10.56
N ILE A 129 -10.18 -12.83 -10.85
CA ILE A 129 -9.82 -14.01 -10.05
C ILE A 129 -8.31 -14.22 -10.03
N GLY A 130 -7.66 -14.18 -11.21
CA GLY A 130 -6.21 -14.32 -11.31
C GLY A 130 -5.47 -13.27 -10.50
N SER A 131 -5.93 -12.01 -10.56
CA SER A 131 -5.36 -10.92 -9.76
C SER A 131 -5.56 -11.15 -8.26
N ALA A 132 -6.79 -11.42 -7.81
CA ALA A 132 -7.12 -11.62 -6.40
C ALA A 132 -6.37 -12.82 -5.78
N ILE A 133 -6.27 -13.95 -6.49
CA ILE A 133 -5.52 -15.12 -6.03
C ILE A 133 -4.03 -14.76 -5.86
N ALA A 134 -3.43 -14.14 -6.88
CA ALA A 134 -2.01 -13.80 -6.82
C ALA A 134 -1.71 -12.74 -5.76
N GLU A 135 -2.55 -11.69 -5.63
CA GLU A 135 -2.46 -10.68 -4.57
C GLU A 135 -2.55 -11.31 -3.19
N GLY A 136 -3.58 -12.12 -2.93
CA GLY A 136 -3.78 -12.78 -1.65
C GLY A 136 -2.59 -13.65 -1.23
N ILE A 137 -2.06 -14.44 -2.17
CA ILE A 137 -0.92 -15.33 -1.87
C ILE A 137 0.38 -14.55 -1.72
N ILE A 138 0.71 -13.64 -2.64
CA ILE A 138 1.99 -12.90 -2.58
C ILE A 138 2.03 -12.02 -1.34
N LEU A 139 0.98 -11.23 -1.09
CA LEU A 139 0.94 -10.27 0.01
C LEU A 139 0.69 -10.93 1.37
N GLY A 140 -0.09 -12.01 1.40
CA GLY A 140 -0.35 -12.82 2.61
C GLY A 140 0.85 -13.65 3.05
N ARG A 141 1.80 -13.90 2.15
CA ARG A 141 3.06 -14.60 2.45
C ARG A 141 4.28 -13.70 2.49
N TYR A 142 4.11 -12.38 2.39
CA TYR A 142 5.20 -11.44 2.58
C TYR A 142 5.74 -11.54 4.01
N GLN A 143 7.07 -11.59 4.13
CA GLN A 143 7.77 -11.56 5.40
C GLN A 143 9.03 -10.71 5.27
N PHE A 144 9.25 -9.82 6.23
CA PHE A 144 10.48 -9.07 6.35
C PHE A 144 11.44 -9.78 7.31
N VAL A 145 12.38 -10.54 6.75
CA VAL A 145 13.29 -11.43 7.50
C VAL A 145 14.76 -11.03 7.42
N LYS A 146 15.07 -9.89 6.80
CA LYS A 146 16.44 -9.39 6.58
C LYS A 146 17.30 -9.36 7.84
N TYR A 147 16.70 -9.04 9.00
CA TYR A 147 17.38 -8.96 10.30
C TYR A 147 17.08 -10.14 11.24
N LYS A 148 16.47 -11.22 10.73
CA LYS A 148 16.18 -12.43 11.52
C LYS A 148 17.16 -13.54 11.18
N ASN A 149 17.63 -14.24 12.22
CA ASN A 149 18.33 -15.51 12.04
C ASN A 149 17.28 -16.58 11.72
N GLN A 150 17.16 -16.94 10.44
CA GLN A 150 16.26 -18.00 10.02
C GLN A 150 16.91 -19.37 10.14
N THR A 151 16.20 -20.32 10.75
CA THR A 151 16.57 -21.73 10.74
C THR A 151 16.39 -22.35 9.34
N GLU A 152 17.08 -23.46 9.07
CA GLU A 152 16.92 -24.17 7.79
C GLU A 152 15.49 -24.70 7.57
N ASP A 153 14.78 -25.04 8.65
CA ASP A 153 13.40 -25.52 8.56
C ASP A 153 12.43 -24.40 8.19
N GLU A 154 12.63 -23.18 8.71
CA GLU A 154 11.86 -22.01 8.30
C GLU A 154 12.04 -21.69 6.81
N LYS A 155 13.27 -21.82 6.28
CA LYS A 155 13.55 -21.61 4.85
C LYS A 155 12.87 -22.65 3.95
N LYS A 156 12.76 -23.90 4.42
CA LYS A 156 12.11 -25.00 3.68
C LYS A 156 10.59 -24.89 3.61
N THR A 157 9.96 -24.05 4.44
CA THR A 157 8.50 -23.92 4.47
C THR A 157 7.92 -22.98 3.41
N ALA A 158 8.75 -22.33 2.60
CA ALA A 158 8.30 -21.35 1.60
C ALA A 158 7.63 -22.01 0.37
N ILE A 159 6.49 -21.45 -0.05
CA ILE A 159 5.80 -21.87 -1.28
C ILE A 159 6.68 -21.57 -2.51
N LYS A 160 7.05 -22.61 -3.24
CA LYS A 160 7.86 -22.53 -4.45
C LYS A 160 7.00 -22.36 -5.70
N GLU A 161 5.86 -23.04 -5.76
CA GLU A 161 4.98 -23.03 -6.94
C GLU A 161 3.50 -23.00 -6.56
N VAL A 162 2.73 -22.15 -7.25
CA VAL A 162 1.27 -22.12 -7.22
C VAL A 162 0.75 -22.47 -8.61
N ILE A 163 0.07 -23.61 -8.72
CA ILE A 163 -0.51 -24.12 -9.95
C ILE A 163 -2.00 -23.81 -9.95
N ILE A 164 -2.45 -22.92 -10.83
CA ILE A 164 -3.88 -22.64 -10.99
C ILE A 164 -4.45 -23.58 -12.04
N ILE A 165 -5.49 -24.34 -11.67
CA ILE A 165 -6.12 -25.30 -12.56
C ILE A 165 -7.08 -24.54 -13.49
N GLY A 166 -6.77 -24.59 -14.78
CA GLY A 166 -7.40 -23.82 -15.84
C GLY A 166 -6.38 -23.02 -16.65
N LYS A 167 -6.40 -23.19 -17.98
CA LYS A 167 -5.52 -22.46 -18.90
C LYS A 167 -6.33 -21.44 -19.69
N ASN A 168 -6.48 -20.25 -19.11
CA ASN A 168 -7.24 -19.13 -19.69
C ASN A 168 -6.33 -17.89 -19.81
N LYS A 169 -6.34 -17.20 -20.98
CA LYS A 169 -5.49 -16.02 -21.24
C LYS A 169 -5.76 -14.87 -20.26
N GLU A 170 -7.02 -14.62 -19.92
CA GLU A 170 -7.44 -13.57 -19.00
C GLU A 170 -6.99 -13.87 -17.57
N LEU A 171 -7.08 -15.13 -17.14
CA LEU A 171 -6.55 -15.59 -15.86
C LEU A 171 -5.04 -15.32 -15.75
N ILE A 172 -4.28 -15.74 -16.76
CA ILE A 172 -2.83 -15.53 -16.82
C ILE A 172 -2.50 -14.03 -16.79
N ALA A 173 -3.24 -13.21 -17.53
CA ALA A 173 -3.06 -11.76 -17.54
C ALA A 173 -3.36 -11.13 -16.18
N GLY A 174 -4.36 -11.63 -15.45
CA GLY A 174 -4.70 -11.22 -14.09
C GLY A 174 -3.57 -11.50 -13.10
N VAL A 175 -3.04 -12.73 -13.11
CA VAL A 175 -1.91 -13.15 -12.26
C VAL A 175 -0.68 -12.29 -12.55
N ARG A 176 -0.29 -12.13 -13.83
CA ARG A 176 0.88 -11.31 -14.20
C ARG A 176 0.76 -9.86 -13.78
N ARG A 177 -0.45 -9.28 -13.90
CA ARG A 177 -0.70 -7.92 -13.43
C ARG A 177 -0.53 -7.83 -11.91
N ALA A 178 -1.06 -8.78 -11.17
CA ALA A 178 -0.91 -8.84 -9.71
C ALA A 178 0.54 -9.05 -9.28
N GLU A 179 1.31 -9.91 -9.96
CA GLU A 179 2.75 -10.08 -9.68
C GLU A 179 3.50 -8.74 -9.79
N MET A 180 3.20 -7.94 -10.82
CA MET A 180 3.80 -6.61 -10.99
C MET A 180 3.38 -5.68 -9.85
N ILE A 181 2.08 -5.56 -9.56
CA ILE A 181 1.56 -4.67 -8.51
C ILE A 181 2.13 -5.06 -7.15
N CYS A 182 2.10 -6.34 -6.81
CA CYS A 182 2.64 -6.86 -5.56
C CYS A 182 4.12 -6.56 -5.43
N GLY A 183 4.91 -6.61 -6.52
CA GLY A 183 6.31 -6.20 -6.49
C GLY A 183 6.53 -4.76 -6.04
N GLY A 184 5.66 -3.83 -6.46
CA GLY A 184 5.68 -2.44 -5.99
C GLY A 184 5.26 -2.31 -4.52
N VAL A 185 4.24 -3.06 -4.10
CA VAL A 185 3.77 -3.10 -2.71
C VAL A 185 4.85 -3.69 -1.78
N THR A 186 5.50 -4.77 -2.18
CA THR A 186 6.56 -5.39 -1.37
C THR A 186 7.79 -4.50 -1.29
N LEU A 187 8.17 -3.81 -2.37
CA LEU A 187 9.23 -2.80 -2.29
C LEU A 187 8.90 -1.71 -1.27
N ALA A 188 7.68 -1.17 -1.31
CA ALA A 188 7.25 -0.17 -0.33
C ALA A 188 7.29 -0.73 1.11
N ARG A 189 6.82 -1.96 1.32
CA ARG A 189 6.88 -2.64 2.63
C ARG A 189 8.30 -2.91 3.09
N ASP A 190 9.22 -3.27 2.18
CA ASP A 190 10.63 -3.50 2.51
C ASP A 190 11.23 -2.19 3.04
N LEU A 191 11.08 -1.09 2.29
CA LEU A 191 11.58 0.23 2.68
C LEU A 191 11.00 0.71 4.02
N VAL A 192 9.70 0.52 4.26
CA VAL A 192 9.02 0.90 5.51
C VAL A 192 9.47 0.04 6.71
N ASN A 193 9.81 -1.23 6.46
CA ASN A 193 10.19 -2.15 7.52
C ASN A 193 11.67 -2.02 7.93
N GLU A 194 12.51 -1.46 7.08
CA GLU A 194 13.90 -1.14 7.44
C GLU A 194 13.96 -0.31 8.72
N PRO A 195 14.88 -0.58 9.65
CA PRO A 195 15.11 0.29 10.80
C PRO A 195 15.63 1.65 10.32
N ALA A 196 15.33 2.71 11.07
CA ALA A 196 15.75 4.09 10.72
C ALA A 196 17.26 4.21 10.45
N GLU A 197 18.09 3.49 11.21
CA GLU A 197 19.55 3.46 11.02
C GLU A 197 19.98 2.93 9.63
N ALA A 198 19.17 2.07 9.01
CA ALA A 198 19.41 1.49 7.69
C ALA A 198 18.51 2.06 6.58
N MET A 199 17.68 3.06 6.91
CA MET A 199 16.80 3.75 5.98
C MET A 199 16.88 5.25 6.24
N ARG A 200 17.99 5.86 5.83
CA ARG A 200 18.24 7.29 5.92
C ARG A 200 17.71 8.00 4.67
N PRO A 201 17.63 9.34 4.65
CA PRO A 201 17.19 10.07 3.46
C PRO A 201 18.02 9.74 2.19
N SER A 202 19.31 9.45 2.34
CA SER A 202 20.19 8.99 1.26
C SER A 202 19.86 7.60 0.72
N ASP A 203 19.25 6.73 1.54
CA ASP A 203 18.89 5.36 1.10
C ASP A 203 17.64 5.39 0.22
N LEU A 204 16.71 6.32 0.48
CA LEU A 204 15.61 6.62 -0.44
C LEU A 204 16.13 7.17 -1.79
N VAL A 205 17.17 8.01 -1.75
CA VAL A 205 17.86 8.48 -2.97
C VAL A 205 18.48 7.30 -3.72
N ALA A 206 19.16 6.38 -3.01
CA ALA A 206 19.78 5.20 -3.61
C ALA A 206 18.73 4.29 -4.28
N CYS A 207 17.58 4.07 -3.63
CA CYS A 207 16.46 3.33 -4.22
C CYS A 207 15.95 4.02 -5.49
N ALA A 208 15.69 5.32 -5.44
CA ALA A 208 15.25 6.10 -6.61
C ALA A 208 16.25 6.02 -7.77
N LYS A 209 17.55 6.04 -7.46
CA LYS A 209 18.62 5.90 -8.44
C LYS A 209 18.62 4.52 -9.10
N SER A 210 18.52 3.44 -8.31
CA SER A 210 18.41 2.07 -8.86
C SER A 210 17.24 1.96 -9.85
N LEU A 211 16.08 2.51 -9.50
CA LEU A 211 14.90 2.48 -10.38
C LEU A 211 15.13 3.23 -11.70
N SER A 212 15.82 4.37 -11.66
CA SER A 212 16.16 5.15 -12.86
C SER A 212 17.23 4.45 -13.72
N ASP A 213 18.23 3.85 -13.08
CA ASP A 213 19.30 3.10 -13.77
C ASP A 213 18.75 1.83 -14.45
N GLU A 214 17.78 1.15 -13.84
CA GLU A 214 17.14 -0.05 -14.39
C GLU A 214 16.12 0.25 -15.50
N CYS A 215 15.51 1.43 -15.51
CA CYS A 215 14.39 1.77 -16.38
C CYS A 215 14.64 3.08 -17.15
N PRO A 216 14.96 3.04 -18.47
CA PRO A 216 15.25 4.24 -19.25
C PRO A 216 14.05 5.18 -19.42
N GLU A 217 12.83 4.71 -19.20
CA GLU A 217 11.62 5.53 -19.17
C GLU A 217 11.51 6.43 -17.92
N ILE A 218 12.38 6.23 -16.91
CA ILE A 218 12.39 6.97 -15.65
C ILE A 218 13.63 7.86 -15.59
N ALA A 219 13.41 9.18 -15.60
CA ALA A 219 14.46 10.15 -15.33
C ALA A 219 14.48 10.52 -13.84
N LEU A 220 15.67 10.71 -13.27
CA LEU A 220 15.86 11.12 -11.88
C LEU A 220 16.57 12.48 -11.79
N THR A 221 16.07 13.35 -10.92
CA THR A 221 16.75 14.54 -10.42
C THR A 221 16.76 14.49 -8.89
N VAL A 222 17.91 14.75 -8.27
CA VAL A 222 18.05 14.81 -6.81
C VAL A 222 18.60 16.19 -6.44
N LEU A 223 17.89 16.89 -5.56
CA LEU A 223 18.35 18.14 -4.97
C LEU A 223 18.85 17.86 -3.56
N GLY A 224 20.15 18.02 -3.32
CA GLY A 224 20.74 17.91 -1.98
C GLY A 224 20.66 19.22 -1.22
N LYS A 225 21.22 19.25 -0.01
CA LYS A 225 21.18 20.40 0.90
C LYS A 225 21.59 21.73 0.24
N LYS A 226 22.62 21.72 -0.62
CA LYS A 226 23.11 22.92 -1.32
C LYS A 226 22.08 23.44 -2.31
N GLU A 227 21.52 22.56 -3.13
CA GLU A 227 20.50 22.88 -4.13
C GLU A 227 19.20 23.33 -3.44
N LEU A 228 18.80 22.66 -2.36
CA LEU A 228 17.64 23.04 -1.55
C LEU A 228 17.79 24.46 -1.00
N LYS A 229 18.97 24.82 -0.49
CA LYS A 229 19.27 26.18 -0.02
C LYS A 229 19.22 27.20 -1.14
N ALA A 230 19.89 26.92 -2.26
CA ALA A 230 19.91 27.81 -3.42
C ALA A 230 18.51 28.05 -3.99
N GLN A 231 17.66 27.02 -3.98
CA GLN A 231 16.30 27.05 -4.48
C GLN A 231 15.26 27.40 -3.39
N LYS A 232 15.68 27.84 -2.19
CA LYS A 232 14.81 28.34 -1.11
C LYS A 232 13.77 27.32 -0.60
N PHE A 233 14.12 26.05 -0.48
CA PHE A 233 13.29 25.03 0.19
C PHE A 233 13.36 25.16 1.72
N GLY A 234 12.89 26.29 2.25
CA GLY A 234 13.06 26.61 3.66
C GLY A 234 12.30 25.69 4.61
N GLY A 235 11.20 25.07 4.17
CA GLY A 235 10.48 24.08 4.97
C GLY A 235 11.29 22.80 5.18
N ILE A 236 11.79 22.20 4.10
CA ILE A 236 12.63 21.00 4.18
C ILE A 236 13.91 21.26 5.00
N LEU A 237 14.55 22.40 4.76
CA LEU A 237 15.78 22.79 5.48
C LEU A 237 15.52 23.01 6.97
N ALA A 238 14.41 23.65 7.33
CA ALA A 238 14.10 23.94 8.73
C ALA A 238 13.66 22.70 9.52
N VAL A 239 13.00 21.72 8.90
CA VAL A 239 12.73 20.43 9.57
C VAL A 239 14.02 19.63 9.78
N SER A 240 14.88 19.58 8.76
CA SER A 240 16.06 18.72 8.73
C SER A 240 17.28 19.24 9.50
N GLN A 241 17.32 20.52 9.87
CA GLN A 241 18.50 21.13 10.52
C GLN A 241 18.88 20.48 11.86
N GLY A 242 17.99 19.68 12.45
CA GLY A 242 18.25 18.94 13.67
C GLY A 242 18.96 17.59 13.49
N SER A 243 19.04 17.05 12.26
CA SER A 243 19.64 15.75 11.97
C SER A 243 21.08 15.87 11.46
N ALA A 244 21.87 14.84 11.73
CA ALA A 244 23.18 14.64 11.11
C ALA A 244 23.09 14.16 9.65
N HIS A 245 21.94 13.61 9.24
CA HIS A 245 21.69 13.13 7.89
C HIS A 245 21.12 14.24 7.01
N GLU A 246 21.70 14.42 5.81
CA GLU A 246 21.30 15.51 4.92
C GLU A 246 19.90 15.29 4.31
N PRO A 247 19.13 16.37 4.10
CA PRO A 247 17.85 16.31 3.41
C PRO A 247 18.00 16.22 1.89
N TYR A 248 16.98 15.68 1.23
CA TYR A 248 16.88 15.64 -0.23
C TYR A 248 15.47 15.95 -0.73
N LEU A 249 15.39 16.50 -1.94
CA LEU A 249 14.19 16.38 -2.77
C LEU A 249 14.51 15.45 -3.95
N ILE A 250 13.77 14.34 -4.04
CA ILE A 250 13.87 13.37 -5.13
C ILE A 250 12.76 13.66 -6.12
N HIS A 251 13.09 13.80 -7.40
CA HIS A 251 12.14 13.98 -8.49
C HIS A 251 12.36 12.94 -9.57
N LEU A 252 11.46 11.96 -9.61
CA LEU A 252 11.37 10.94 -10.64
C LEU A 252 10.36 11.37 -11.71
N VAL A 253 10.67 11.16 -12.98
CA VAL A 253 9.74 11.42 -14.10
C VAL A 253 9.65 10.20 -14.97
N TYR A 254 8.49 9.54 -14.96
CA TYR A 254 8.17 8.45 -15.85
C TYR A 254 7.54 9.00 -17.13
N ARG A 255 8.14 8.70 -18.28
CA ARG A 255 7.63 9.05 -19.60
C ARG A 255 7.36 7.78 -20.41
N PRO A 256 6.09 7.45 -20.68
CA PRO A 256 5.79 6.28 -21.51
C PRO A 256 6.18 6.54 -22.96
N LYS A 257 6.52 5.46 -23.67
CA LYS A 257 6.78 5.48 -25.13
C LYS A 257 5.56 5.95 -25.91
N GLU A 258 4.37 5.54 -25.47
CA GLU A 258 3.09 5.94 -26.05
C GLU A 258 2.27 6.68 -25.00
N LYS A 259 2.05 7.98 -25.22
CA LYS A 259 1.26 8.85 -24.35
C LYS A 259 -0.17 8.93 -24.85
N LYS A 260 -1.15 8.73 -23.97
CA LYS A 260 -2.58 8.91 -24.30
C LYS A 260 -2.94 10.38 -24.51
N ASP A 261 -2.38 11.27 -23.70
CA ASP A 261 -2.52 12.71 -23.79
C ASP A 261 -1.32 13.42 -23.13
N GLY A 262 -1.31 14.76 -23.15
CA GLY A 262 -0.25 15.58 -22.59
C GLY A 262 -0.36 15.85 -21.09
N ARG A 263 -1.34 15.27 -20.39
CA ARG A 263 -1.57 15.57 -18.97
C ARG A 263 -0.50 14.92 -18.08
N LYS A 264 -0.09 15.66 -17.06
CA LYS A 264 0.91 15.30 -16.06
C LYS A 264 0.25 15.11 -14.70
N LEU A 265 0.48 13.95 -14.10
CA LEU A 265 0.08 13.68 -12.73
C LEU A 265 1.32 13.69 -11.83
N ALA A 266 1.30 14.50 -10.78
CA ALA A 266 2.30 14.45 -9.72
C ALA A 266 1.80 13.62 -8.54
N ILE A 267 2.60 12.67 -8.10
CA ILE A 267 2.44 11.93 -6.86
C ILE A 267 3.53 12.40 -5.90
N VAL A 268 3.15 12.98 -4.77
CA VAL A 268 4.07 13.55 -3.79
C VAL A 268 4.15 12.64 -2.57
N GLY A 269 5.33 12.28 -2.09
CA GLY A 269 5.50 11.40 -0.92
C GLY A 269 6.11 12.13 0.27
N LYS A 270 5.50 12.01 1.46
CA LYS A 270 6.17 12.34 2.74
C LYS A 270 7.30 11.32 2.97
N GLY A 271 8.52 11.81 3.17
CA GLY A 271 9.72 10.98 3.35
C GLY A 271 10.48 11.27 4.63
N ILE A 272 9.78 11.38 5.78
CA ILE A 272 10.45 11.50 7.07
C ILE A 272 10.97 10.12 7.48
N THR A 273 12.26 9.89 7.38
CA THR A 273 12.84 8.55 7.62
C THR A 273 12.87 8.18 9.09
N PHE A 274 12.89 9.18 9.96
CA PHE A 274 12.62 9.03 11.38
C PHE A 274 12.06 10.34 11.94
N ASP A 275 11.02 10.20 12.75
CA ASP A 275 10.33 11.31 13.39
C ASP A 275 10.37 11.19 14.91
N SER A 276 11.28 11.94 15.56
CA SER A 276 11.26 12.06 17.02
C SER A 276 10.20 13.06 17.51
N GLY A 277 9.58 13.82 16.59
CA GLY A 277 8.78 15.01 16.86
C GLY A 277 9.59 16.30 17.04
N GLY A 278 10.92 16.24 16.92
CA GLY A 278 11.80 17.38 17.20
C GLY A 278 11.70 17.82 18.67
N LEU A 279 11.77 19.14 18.93
CA LEU A 279 11.67 19.68 20.30
C LEU A 279 10.29 19.51 20.93
N SER A 280 9.24 19.35 20.13
CA SER A 280 7.94 18.81 20.52
C SER A 280 8.00 17.28 20.59
N ILE A 281 8.92 16.76 21.40
CA ILE A 281 9.32 15.35 21.46
C ILE A 281 8.13 14.41 21.68
N LYS A 282 8.08 13.33 20.90
CA LYS A 282 7.09 12.27 21.08
C LYS A 282 7.35 11.50 22.38
N PRO A 283 6.29 10.99 23.04
CA PRO A 283 6.45 9.95 24.06
C PRO A 283 7.15 8.71 23.49
N ALA A 284 7.96 8.03 24.30
CA ALA A 284 8.76 6.88 23.85
C ALA A 284 7.92 5.79 23.14
N GLN A 285 6.75 5.45 23.68
CA GLN A 285 5.85 4.44 23.09
C GLN A 285 5.34 4.82 21.70
N SER A 286 5.18 6.12 21.42
CA SER A 286 4.74 6.61 20.11
C SER A 286 5.89 6.71 19.11
N MET A 287 7.14 6.58 19.56
CA MET A 287 8.34 6.75 18.72
C MET A 287 8.80 5.44 18.06
N GLU A 288 8.49 4.28 18.65
CA GLU A 288 8.96 2.96 18.19
C GLU A 288 8.62 2.66 16.72
N SER A 289 7.46 3.11 16.25
CA SER A 289 7.01 2.92 14.88
C SER A 289 7.38 4.06 13.93
N MET A 290 8.03 5.14 14.38
CA MET A 290 8.24 6.35 13.56
C MET A 290 9.25 6.20 12.42
N LYS A 291 9.89 5.03 12.29
CA LYS A 291 10.56 4.63 11.04
C LYS A 291 9.59 4.53 9.86
N THR A 292 8.29 4.34 10.12
CA THR A 292 7.27 4.23 9.06
C THR A 292 6.84 5.58 8.50
N ASP A 293 7.38 6.69 9.01
CA ASP A 293 6.93 8.05 8.66
C ASP A 293 7.37 8.53 7.26
N MET A 294 8.00 7.61 6.52
CA MET A 294 8.37 7.69 5.12
C MET A 294 7.53 6.77 4.22
N ALA A 295 6.43 6.18 4.72
CA ALA A 295 5.59 5.27 3.94
C ALA A 295 4.98 5.91 2.68
N GLY A 296 4.75 7.24 2.71
CA GLY A 296 4.36 8.01 1.53
C GLY A 296 5.43 7.96 0.43
N ALA A 297 6.68 8.26 0.78
CA ALA A 297 7.83 8.13 -0.10
C ALA A 297 8.04 6.70 -0.62
N ALA A 298 7.95 5.71 0.26
CA ALA A 298 8.06 4.29 -0.11
C ALA A 298 7.00 3.87 -1.13
N THR A 299 5.76 4.37 -0.98
CA THR A 299 4.66 4.12 -1.92
C THR A 299 4.94 4.75 -3.28
N VAL A 300 5.49 5.97 -3.33
CA VAL A 300 5.93 6.60 -4.59
C VAL A 300 7.00 5.76 -5.28
N LEU A 301 8.03 5.29 -4.56
CA LEU A 301 9.07 4.43 -5.13
C LEU A 301 8.50 3.08 -5.61
N GLY A 302 7.62 2.47 -4.82
CA GLY A 302 6.87 1.28 -5.19
C GLY A 302 6.09 1.45 -6.50
N LEU A 303 5.37 2.56 -6.65
CA LEU A 303 4.67 2.92 -7.89
C LEU A 303 5.64 3.03 -9.07
N PHE A 304 6.74 3.78 -8.91
CA PHE A 304 7.71 3.97 -9.99
C PHE A 304 8.38 2.66 -10.44
N SER A 305 8.56 1.70 -9.53
CA SER A 305 9.10 0.37 -9.87
C SER A 305 8.20 -0.49 -10.77
N ILE A 306 6.91 -0.11 -10.93
CA ILE A 306 5.91 -0.87 -11.69
C ILE A 306 5.34 -0.10 -12.89
N LEU A 307 5.50 1.22 -12.97
CA LEU A 307 4.97 2.04 -14.07
C LEU A 307 5.41 1.56 -15.46
N PRO A 308 6.72 1.30 -15.74
CA PRO A 308 7.15 0.81 -17.05
C PRO A 308 6.61 -0.61 -17.34
N LYS A 309 6.57 -1.47 -16.33
CA LYS A 309 6.10 -2.86 -16.44
C LYS A 309 4.62 -2.92 -16.82
N LEU A 310 3.81 -2.03 -16.25
CA LEU A 310 2.39 -1.87 -16.54
C LEU A 310 2.10 -1.04 -17.80
N ARG A 311 3.13 -0.42 -18.40
CA ARG A 311 3.02 0.46 -19.58
C ARG A 311 1.95 1.53 -19.40
N VAL A 312 1.96 2.20 -18.24
CA VAL A 312 0.97 3.25 -17.93
C VAL A 312 1.07 4.35 -19.00
N PRO A 313 -0.03 4.73 -19.69
CA PRO A 313 0.05 5.59 -20.86
C PRO A 313 -0.04 7.10 -20.51
N ARG A 314 0.56 7.51 -19.39
CA ARG A 314 0.58 8.91 -18.90
C ARG A 314 1.95 9.27 -18.33
N GLU A 315 2.33 10.54 -18.44
CA GLU A 315 3.52 11.08 -17.77
C GLU A 315 3.23 11.26 -16.27
N ILE A 316 4.07 10.66 -15.43
CA ILE A 316 3.91 10.68 -13.97
C ILE A 316 5.16 11.27 -13.34
N HIS A 317 4.98 12.24 -12.44
CA HIS A 317 6.02 12.85 -11.64
C HIS A 317 5.96 12.30 -10.22
N GLY A 318 7.04 11.72 -9.72
CA GLY A 318 7.18 11.27 -8.34
C GLY A 318 8.07 12.26 -7.61
N ILE A 319 7.52 12.99 -6.65
CA ILE A 319 8.25 14.02 -5.90
C ILE A 319 8.28 13.60 -4.44
N ILE A 320 9.46 13.41 -3.88
CA ILE A 320 9.62 13.01 -2.48
C ILE A 320 10.47 14.07 -1.79
N ALA A 321 9.92 14.68 -0.75
CA ALA A 321 10.71 15.44 0.22
C ALA A 321 11.13 14.48 1.32
N THR A 322 12.43 14.35 1.55
CA THR A 322 12.95 13.43 2.55
C THR A 322 14.00 14.06 3.46
N CYS A 323 13.87 13.79 4.75
CA CYS A 323 14.76 14.20 5.83
C CYS A 323 14.44 13.41 7.10
N GLU A 324 15.10 13.76 8.21
CA GLU A 324 14.73 13.31 9.55
C GLU A 324 14.34 14.51 10.42
N ASN A 325 13.41 14.29 11.36
CA ASN A 325 13.04 15.25 12.37
C ASN A 325 13.60 14.82 13.72
N MET A 326 14.66 15.49 14.15
CA MET A 326 15.49 15.10 15.31
C MET A 326 15.64 16.21 16.33
N VAL A 327 15.99 15.84 17.56
CA VAL A 327 16.39 16.75 18.64
C VAL A 327 17.90 16.99 18.61
N SER A 328 18.29 18.27 18.51
CA SER A 328 19.67 18.72 18.62
C SER A 328 19.70 20.21 18.97
N ALA A 329 20.91 20.75 19.18
CA ALA A 329 21.11 22.19 19.39
C ALA A 329 20.69 23.06 18.21
N SER A 330 20.60 22.49 17.00
CA SER A 330 20.21 23.21 15.78
C SER A 330 18.77 22.94 15.36
N SER A 331 18.00 22.13 16.08
CA SER A 331 16.61 21.81 15.74
C SER A 331 15.73 23.06 15.69
N ILE A 332 14.76 23.06 14.78
CA ILE A 332 13.71 24.08 14.75
C ILE A 332 12.95 24.07 16.08
N ARG A 333 12.51 25.25 16.53
CA ARG A 333 11.84 25.43 17.83
C ARG A 333 10.38 25.84 17.65
N PRO A 334 9.51 25.47 18.60
CA PRO A 334 8.21 26.10 18.73
C PRO A 334 8.34 27.64 18.81
N GLY A 335 7.63 28.36 17.94
CA GLY A 335 7.67 29.81 17.78
C GLY A 335 8.65 30.31 16.70
N ASP A 336 9.50 29.46 16.13
CA ASP A 336 10.32 29.87 14.98
C ASP A 336 9.42 30.17 13.77
N ILE A 337 9.76 31.22 13.01
CA ILE A 337 9.11 31.57 11.75
C ILE A 337 10.03 31.17 10.60
N ILE A 338 9.52 30.32 9.71
CA ILE A 338 10.25 29.83 8.53
C ILE A 338 9.68 30.43 7.26
N THR A 339 10.51 30.58 6.23
CA THR A 339 10.06 30.99 4.89
C THR A 339 10.01 29.78 3.97
N MET A 340 8.81 29.47 3.47
CA MET A 340 8.54 28.36 2.57
C MET A 340 9.03 28.65 1.15
N ARG A 341 9.10 27.62 0.29
CA ARG A 341 9.50 27.75 -1.12
C ARG A 341 8.70 28.75 -1.93
N ASN A 342 7.40 28.87 -1.65
CA ASN A 342 6.51 29.82 -2.33
C ASN A 342 6.69 31.27 -1.82
N GLY A 343 7.56 31.51 -0.84
CA GLY A 343 7.80 32.81 -0.21
C GLY A 343 6.88 33.13 0.96
N SER A 344 5.89 32.29 1.29
CA SER A 344 5.07 32.49 2.49
C SER A 344 5.86 32.19 3.76
N THR A 345 5.43 32.78 4.88
CA THR A 345 6.02 32.55 6.20
C THR A 345 5.12 31.66 7.04
N VAL A 346 5.69 30.74 7.81
CA VAL A 346 4.96 29.83 8.70
C VAL A 346 5.55 29.93 10.10
N GLU A 347 4.72 30.23 11.10
CA GLU A 347 5.08 30.07 12.50
C GLU A 347 4.93 28.60 12.90
N VAL A 348 6.01 28.01 13.38
CA VAL A 348 6.02 26.60 13.79
C VAL A 348 5.62 26.48 15.24
N LEU A 349 4.37 26.17 15.53
CA LEU A 349 3.89 26.00 16.91
C LEU A 349 4.19 24.62 17.50
N ASN A 350 4.36 23.62 16.66
CA ASN A 350 4.64 22.25 17.04
C ASN A 350 5.59 21.63 16.01
N THR A 351 6.75 21.14 16.46
CA THR A 351 7.76 20.56 15.56
C THR A 351 7.47 19.12 15.17
N ASP A 352 6.47 18.49 15.81
CA ASP A 352 5.85 17.20 15.46
C ASP A 352 4.78 17.32 14.35
N ALA A 353 4.70 18.51 13.76
CA ALA A 353 3.89 18.81 12.58
C ALA A 353 4.79 19.05 11.35
N GLU A 354 5.93 18.37 11.29
CA GLU A 354 6.97 18.49 10.27
C GLU A 354 6.53 18.05 8.88
N GLY A 355 5.71 16.99 8.79
CA GLY A 355 5.33 16.38 7.52
C GLY A 355 4.64 17.37 6.58
N ARG A 356 3.75 18.22 7.11
CA ARG A 356 3.05 19.22 6.29
C ARG A 356 3.99 20.34 5.81
N ILE A 357 5.03 20.64 6.58
CA ILE A 357 6.03 21.66 6.24
C ILE A 357 6.83 21.16 5.03
N ILE A 358 7.37 19.95 5.10
CA ILE A 358 8.14 19.40 3.97
C ILE A 358 7.26 19.17 2.72
N LEU A 359 5.99 18.78 2.91
CA LEU A 359 5.04 18.61 1.82
C LEU A 359 4.65 19.95 1.19
N GLY A 360 4.51 21.03 1.94
CA GLY A 360 4.20 22.35 1.39
C GLY A 360 5.25 22.81 0.37
N ASP A 361 6.53 22.57 0.67
CA ASP A 361 7.64 22.80 -0.25
C ASP A 361 7.59 21.89 -1.49
N ALA A 362 7.33 20.60 -1.30
CA ALA A 362 7.24 19.61 -2.37
C ALA A 362 6.04 19.86 -3.32
N ILE A 363 4.88 20.19 -2.78
CA ILE A 363 3.66 20.54 -3.53
C ILE A 363 3.89 21.85 -4.30
N THR A 364 4.53 22.84 -3.68
CA THR A 364 4.93 24.08 -4.39
C THR A 364 5.84 23.75 -5.58
N TYR A 365 6.81 22.86 -5.40
CA TYR A 365 7.67 22.40 -6.49
C TYR A 365 6.86 21.66 -7.58
N ALA A 366 5.92 20.80 -7.21
CA ALA A 366 5.04 20.09 -8.16
C ALA A 366 4.16 21.04 -8.99
N LEU A 367 3.64 22.11 -8.38
CA LEU A 367 2.88 23.16 -9.04
C LEU A 367 3.74 23.93 -10.05
N GLN A 368 4.97 24.27 -9.67
CA GLN A 368 5.92 24.95 -10.56
C GLN A 368 6.34 24.08 -11.77
N ASN A 369 6.28 22.76 -11.63
CA ASN A 369 6.47 21.80 -12.73
C ASN A 369 5.25 21.66 -13.66
N LYS A 370 4.19 22.44 -13.44
CA LYS A 370 2.96 22.48 -14.25
C LYS A 370 2.25 21.12 -14.30
N SER A 371 2.10 20.47 -13.15
CA SER A 371 1.29 19.25 -13.00
C SER A 371 -0.20 19.61 -13.12
N ASP A 372 -0.98 18.81 -13.85
CA ASP A 372 -2.42 19.02 -14.01
C ASP A 372 -3.21 18.55 -12.78
N ALA A 373 -2.72 17.49 -12.14
CA ALA A 373 -3.21 17.01 -10.87
C ALA A 373 -2.04 16.67 -9.94
N ILE A 374 -2.23 16.89 -8.65
CA ILE A 374 -1.28 16.51 -7.60
C ILE A 374 -2.02 15.63 -6.60
N ILE A 375 -1.39 14.50 -6.23
CA ILE A 375 -1.83 13.60 -5.17
C ILE A 375 -0.66 13.43 -4.21
N ASP A 376 -0.70 13.99 -3.00
CA ASP A 376 0.30 13.63 -1.97
C ASP A 376 -0.09 12.36 -1.22
N LEU A 377 0.87 11.61 -0.67
CA LEU A 377 0.71 10.40 0.15
C LEU A 377 1.50 10.62 1.45
N ALA A 378 0.84 10.54 2.60
CA ALA A 378 1.49 10.88 3.88
C ALA A 378 0.88 10.16 5.10
N THR A 379 1.76 9.69 5.98
CA THR A 379 1.49 9.36 7.38
C THR A 379 1.46 10.64 8.20
N LEU A 380 0.38 11.41 8.08
CA LEU A 380 0.36 12.80 8.55
C LEU A 380 -0.18 12.98 9.98
N THR A 381 -1.10 12.10 10.42
CA THR A 381 -1.83 12.29 11.69
C THR A 381 -2.15 11.03 12.44
N GLY A 382 -2.04 11.12 13.77
CA GLY A 382 -2.82 10.28 14.69
C GLY A 382 -4.33 10.57 14.66
N ALA A 383 -4.74 11.82 14.39
CA ALA A 383 -6.15 12.20 14.32
C ALA A 383 -6.95 11.46 13.23
N CYS A 384 -6.34 11.14 12.08
CA CYS A 384 -6.99 10.34 11.04
C CYS A 384 -7.30 8.92 11.55
N ILE A 385 -6.36 8.33 12.30
CA ILE A 385 -6.55 7.02 12.96
C ILE A 385 -7.68 7.10 13.99
N VAL A 386 -7.75 8.17 14.80
CA VAL A 386 -8.85 8.34 15.77
C VAL A 386 -10.21 8.43 15.08
N ALA A 387 -10.29 9.06 13.90
CA ALA A 387 -11.56 9.26 13.20
C ALA A 387 -12.00 8.06 12.35
N LEU A 388 -11.07 7.38 11.68
CA LEU A 388 -11.36 6.34 10.67
C LEU A 388 -10.87 4.94 11.06
N GLY A 389 -10.12 4.82 12.16
CA GLY A 389 -9.43 3.61 12.57
C GLY A 389 -8.23 3.28 11.68
N ASP A 390 -7.68 2.08 11.85
CA ASP A 390 -6.46 1.63 11.14
C ASP A 390 -6.73 1.07 9.74
N ALA A 391 -8.01 0.87 9.38
CA ALA A 391 -8.40 0.12 8.18
C ALA A 391 -8.85 1.01 7.01
N VAL A 392 -9.00 2.32 7.21
CA VAL A 392 -9.55 3.26 6.22
C VAL A 392 -8.67 4.50 6.13
N ALA A 393 -8.15 4.79 4.94
CA ALA A 393 -7.37 5.99 4.69
C ALA A 393 -8.27 7.24 4.57
N GLY A 394 -7.83 8.36 5.14
CA GLY A 394 -8.45 9.67 4.92
C GLY A 394 -8.05 10.25 3.57
N LEU A 395 -9.02 10.85 2.88
CA LEU A 395 -8.82 11.63 1.66
C LEU A 395 -9.32 13.04 1.90
N ILE A 396 -8.49 14.04 1.61
CA ILE A 396 -8.91 15.44 1.57
C ILE A 396 -8.54 15.99 0.20
N GLY A 397 -9.43 16.77 -0.40
CA GLY A 397 -9.19 17.30 -1.73
C GLY A 397 -10.02 18.54 -1.99
N ASN A 398 -9.54 19.33 -2.95
CA ASN A 398 -10.25 20.51 -3.44
C ASN A 398 -10.96 20.25 -4.79
N ASN A 399 -10.89 19.01 -5.28
CA ASN A 399 -11.49 18.58 -6.53
C ASN A 399 -12.29 17.29 -6.30
N GLU A 400 -13.61 17.41 -6.39
CA GLU A 400 -14.54 16.31 -6.12
C GLU A 400 -14.41 15.16 -7.14
N GLU A 401 -14.22 15.48 -8.42
CA GLU A 401 -14.07 14.47 -9.49
C GLU A 401 -12.84 13.58 -9.26
N LEU A 402 -11.70 14.21 -8.94
CA LEU A 402 -10.47 13.51 -8.63
C LEU A 402 -10.60 12.69 -7.34
N GLY A 403 -11.25 13.25 -6.31
CA GLY A 403 -11.52 12.53 -5.06
C GLY A 403 -12.36 11.27 -5.29
N ASN A 404 -13.45 11.40 -6.03
CA ASN A 404 -14.31 10.28 -6.42
C ASN A 404 -13.56 9.23 -7.25
N ALA A 405 -12.66 9.65 -8.16
CA ALA A 405 -11.83 8.74 -8.95
C ALA A 405 -10.85 7.95 -8.08
N ILE A 406 -10.27 8.57 -7.04
CA ILE A 406 -9.38 7.90 -6.08
C ILE A 406 -10.16 6.87 -5.25
N ILE A 407 -11.32 7.25 -4.70
CA ILE A 407 -12.19 6.34 -3.93
C ILE A 407 -12.60 5.14 -4.79
N ALA A 408 -13.01 5.37 -6.04
CA ALA A 408 -13.36 4.31 -6.97
C ALA A 408 -12.17 3.38 -7.26
N SER A 409 -10.97 3.94 -7.40
CA SER A 409 -9.74 3.16 -7.58
C SER A 409 -9.42 2.30 -6.35
N GLY A 410 -9.58 2.86 -5.14
CA GLY A 410 -9.43 2.13 -3.88
C GLY A 410 -10.37 0.93 -3.78
N ARG A 411 -11.67 1.10 -4.12
CA ARG A 411 -12.64 0.00 -4.15
C ARG A 411 -12.21 -1.15 -5.06
N VAL A 412 -11.65 -0.85 -6.24
CA VAL A 412 -11.13 -1.88 -7.15
C VAL A 412 -9.88 -2.55 -6.58
N ALA A 413 -9.00 -1.79 -5.93
CA ALA A 413 -7.78 -2.29 -5.31
C ALA A 413 -8.03 -3.10 -4.02
N GLY A 414 -9.20 -2.94 -3.39
CA GLY A 414 -9.46 -3.45 -2.04
C GLY A 414 -8.99 -2.50 -0.93
N GLU A 415 -8.62 -1.27 -1.25
CA GLU A 415 -8.16 -0.25 -0.31
C GLU A 415 -9.30 0.71 0.05
N LYS A 416 -9.64 0.76 1.33
CA LYS A 416 -10.74 1.59 1.82
C LYS A 416 -10.26 3.03 2.00
N ILE A 417 -10.97 3.95 1.37
CA ILE A 417 -10.69 5.39 1.41
C ILE A 417 -11.99 6.11 1.72
N TRP A 418 -11.93 7.08 2.64
CA TRP A 418 -13.06 7.91 3.01
C TRP A 418 -12.72 9.39 2.85
N GLN A 419 -13.57 10.14 2.15
CA GLN A 419 -13.36 11.56 1.96
C GLN A 419 -13.81 12.34 3.19
N LEU A 420 -12.90 13.17 3.69
CA LEU A 420 -13.11 14.09 4.79
C LEU A 420 -13.37 15.51 4.25
N PRO A 421 -14.21 16.31 4.90
CA PRO A 421 -14.53 17.64 4.44
C PRO A 421 -13.36 18.61 4.61
N LEU A 422 -13.28 19.59 3.69
CA LEU A 422 -12.35 20.72 3.76
C LEU A 422 -13.15 22.03 3.89
N GLU A 423 -13.72 22.26 5.08
CA GLU A 423 -14.54 23.45 5.35
C GLU A 423 -13.70 24.73 5.41
N GLU A 424 -14.27 25.84 4.92
CA GLU A 424 -13.58 27.13 4.90
C GLU A 424 -13.26 27.64 6.32
N SER A 425 -14.12 27.34 7.29
CA SER A 425 -13.93 27.70 8.71
C SER A 425 -12.63 27.13 9.30
N TYR A 426 -12.12 26.03 8.74
CA TYR A 426 -10.85 25.46 9.18
C TYR A 426 -9.66 26.31 8.74
N LYS A 427 -9.76 27.04 7.62
CA LYS A 427 -8.71 27.96 7.17
C LYS A 427 -8.62 29.20 8.05
N GLU A 428 -9.74 29.69 8.58
CA GLU A 428 -9.73 30.83 9.50
C GLU A 428 -8.95 30.52 10.77
N ALA A 429 -9.04 29.29 11.28
CA ALA A 429 -8.25 28.81 12.41
C ALA A 429 -6.73 28.77 12.13
N MET A 430 -6.30 28.83 10.87
CA MET A 430 -4.90 28.84 10.45
C MET A 430 -4.30 30.26 10.32
N ARG A 431 -5.11 31.32 10.27
CA ARG A 431 -4.67 32.70 9.96
C ARG A 431 -4.06 33.49 11.15
N HIS A 432 -3.65 32.84 12.24
CA HIS A 432 -3.27 33.58 13.44
C HIS A 432 -1.79 34.01 13.48
N LEU A 433 -1.59 35.33 13.33
CA LEU A 433 -0.60 36.14 14.06
C LEU A 433 -1.40 37.09 14.96
N ASN A 434 -1.94 36.62 16.09
CA ASN A 434 -2.51 37.51 17.11
C ASN A 434 -2.21 36.95 18.50
N PHE A 435 -1.32 37.63 19.22
CA PHE A 435 -0.71 37.24 20.51
C PHE A 435 -1.69 37.13 21.70
N GLU A 436 -2.99 37.40 21.53
CA GLU A 436 -3.90 37.66 22.67
C GLU A 436 -4.93 36.55 23.00
N ARG A 437 -5.11 35.50 22.19
CA ARG A 437 -6.13 34.46 22.48
C ARG A 437 -5.54 33.07 22.64
N ARG A 438 -5.01 32.79 23.84
CA ARG A 438 -4.83 31.42 24.34
C ARG A 438 -5.91 31.10 25.37
N ARG A 439 -6.96 30.39 24.97
CA ARG A 439 -7.77 29.57 25.89
C ARG A 439 -8.33 28.33 25.18
N SER A 440 -8.21 27.22 25.91
CA SER A 440 -8.58 25.85 25.59
C SER A 440 -10.04 25.69 25.18
N ASP A 441 -10.29 25.07 24.01
CA ASP A 441 -11.60 24.55 23.63
C ASP A 441 -11.41 23.20 22.90
N TYR A 442 -11.39 22.12 23.69
CA TYR A 442 -11.14 20.73 23.27
C TYR A 442 -12.05 20.21 22.13
N GLY A 443 -13.22 20.83 21.89
CA GLY A 443 -14.14 20.44 20.81
C GLY A 443 -13.83 21.07 19.45
N ARG A 444 -13.30 22.31 19.41
CA ARG A 444 -12.85 22.97 18.17
C ARG A 444 -11.46 22.49 17.75
N ASP A 445 -10.67 22.03 18.70
CA ASP A 445 -9.35 21.47 18.44
C ASP A 445 -9.39 20.14 17.69
N PHE A 446 -10.46 19.34 17.80
CA PHE A 446 -10.56 18.07 17.08
C PHE A 446 -10.69 18.27 15.56
N PHE A 447 -11.58 19.14 15.09
CA PHE A 447 -11.78 19.44 13.66
C PHE A 447 -10.78 20.47 13.11
N GLY A 448 -10.33 21.40 13.96
CA GLY A 448 -9.18 22.23 13.64
C GLY A 448 -7.92 21.39 13.47
N ALA A 449 -7.65 20.38 14.32
CA ALA A 449 -6.54 19.43 14.15
C ALA A 449 -6.74 18.57 12.88
N PHE A 450 -7.98 18.24 12.56
CA PHE A 450 -8.37 17.50 11.36
C PHE A 450 -7.95 18.19 10.07
N CYS A 451 -8.18 19.50 9.93
CA CYS A 451 -7.69 20.26 8.78
C CYS A 451 -6.31 20.91 8.96
N ARG A 452 -5.82 20.98 10.20
CA ARG A 452 -4.40 21.22 10.46
C ARG A 452 -3.56 20.12 9.80
N GLN A 453 -4.07 18.90 9.56
CA GLN A 453 -3.15 17.76 9.58
C GLN A 453 -3.50 16.55 8.65
N ASN A 454 -4.49 16.55 7.76
CA ASN A 454 -4.90 15.34 6.99
C ASN A 454 -4.54 15.39 5.48
N SER A 455 -3.74 14.44 4.96
CA SER A 455 -4.11 13.16 4.28
C SER A 455 -4.32 13.31 2.76
N LEU A 456 -3.77 12.37 1.99
CA LEU A 456 -3.90 12.18 0.54
C LEU A 456 -4.46 13.39 -0.24
N GLY A 457 -3.68 14.46 -0.44
CA GLY A 457 -4.20 15.68 -1.03
C GLY A 457 -4.38 15.57 -2.54
N ALA A 458 -5.63 15.45 -3.00
CA ALA A 458 -5.96 15.45 -4.43
C ALA A 458 -6.33 16.87 -4.89
N SER A 459 -5.50 17.49 -5.76
CA SER A 459 -5.75 18.84 -6.25
C SER A 459 -5.73 18.99 -7.76
N GLY A 460 -6.70 19.76 -8.28
CA GLY A 460 -6.74 20.25 -9.67
C GLY A 460 -6.54 21.77 -9.68
N HIS A 461 -5.46 22.24 -10.32
CA HIS A 461 -5.05 23.64 -10.61
C HIS A 461 -5.15 24.74 -9.53
N ARG A 462 -5.73 24.53 -8.35
CA ARG A 462 -5.78 25.54 -7.27
C ARG A 462 -5.70 24.87 -5.90
N TRP A 463 -4.48 24.58 -5.44
CA TRP A 463 -4.25 24.46 -4.00
C TRP A 463 -4.49 25.85 -3.38
N PRO A 464 -5.42 26.02 -2.42
CA PRO A 464 -5.46 27.25 -1.65
C PRO A 464 -4.15 27.26 -0.85
N GLY A 465 -3.22 28.10 -1.29
CA GLY A 465 -1.95 28.28 -0.61
C GLY A 465 -2.17 28.55 0.86
N LEU A 466 -1.25 28.01 1.67
CA LEU A 466 -0.93 28.53 2.99
C LEU A 466 -0.67 30.04 2.84
N GLY A 467 -1.70 30.83 3.11
CA GLY A 467 -1.64 32.26 3.30
C GLY A 467 -1.77 32.59 4.77
#